data_AF-A0A7S0AFI9-F1
#
_entry.id   AF-A0A7S0AFI9-F1
#
_cell.length_a   1.000
_cell.length_b   1.000
_cell.length_c   1.000
_cell.angle_alpha   90.00
_cell.angle_beta   90.00
_cell.angle_gamma   90.00
#
_symmetry.space_group_name_H-M   'P 1'
#
loop_
_entity.id
_entity.type
_entity.pdbx_description
1 polymer ?
#
loop_
_entity_poly.entity_id
_entity_poly.type
_entity_poly.pdbx_seq_one_letter_code
_entity_poly.pdbx_strand_id
1 'polypeptide(L)'
;LKPFCSVRRSARLDPRKALPLGWQGTALSATMVTVGSVGLTFPALPPFPPTWALRAAYLHWWLCAFMTGVGALKAAGFLRHDLSQIAGLMEFLGGCVFLPRWKWLAAQLGKSGPETSFQLGTWFILAGLGVIVSTYKRKSPVCWSQVLCTLELLRARHGAAAVGLGVVAVAAGTAAGLLLQWLSVHDKPA
;
A
#
# COMPACT_ATOMS: atom_id res chain seq x y z
N LEU A 1 -73.30 -14.10 -38.34
CA LEU A 1 -72.17 -14.82 -37.69
C LEU A 1 -71.18 -13.78 -37.18
N LYS A 2 -71.20 -13.47 -35.89
CA LYS A 2 -70.33 -12.47 -35.24
C LYS A 2 -69.24 -13.21 -34.43
N PRO A 3 -67.95 -12.87 -34.55
CA PRO A 3 -66.93 -13.46 -33.70
C PRO A 3 -66.91 -12.80 -32.31
N PHE A 4 -66.79 -13.67 -31.30
CA PHE A 4 -66.68 -13.37 -29.89
C PHE A 4 -65.41 -12.53 -29.59
N CYS A 5 -65.61 -11.35 -29.00
CA CYS A 5 -64.53 -10.52 -28.47
C CYS A 5 -64.18 -10.99 -27.05
N SER A 6 -63.05 -11.68 -26.90
CA SER A 6 -62.52 -12.13 -25.60
C SER A 6 -61.92 -10.95 -24.84
N VAL A 7 -62.58 -10.53 -23.76
CA VAL A 7 -62.12 -9.47 -22.86
C VAL A 7 -61.07 -10.06 -21.90
N ARG A 8 -59.80 -9.75 -22.14
CA ARG A 8 -58.68 -10.10 -21.27
C ARG A 8 -58.65 -9.12 -20.07
N ARG A 9 -59.16 -9.53 -18.91
CA ARG A 9 -59.03 -8.77 -17.65
C ARG A 9 -57.56 -8.83 -17.18
N SER A 10 -56.85 -7.72 -17.28
CA SER A 10 -55.59 -7.52 -16.56
C SER A 10 -55.87 -7.41 -15.06
N ALA A 11 -55.47 -8.44 -14.31
CA ALA A 11 -55.40 -8.37 -12.86
C ALA A 11 -54.34 -7.34 -12.47
N ARG A 12 -54.78 -6.20 -11.94
CA ARG A 12 -53.93 -5.14 -11.40
C ARG A 12 -53.38 -5.66 -10.07
N LEU A 13 -52.13 -6.13 -10.08
CA LEU A 13 -51.38 -6.51 -8.88
C LEU A 13 -51.22 -5.27 -8.00
N ASP A 14 -51.77 -5.35 -6.80
CA ASP A 14 -51.75 -4.31 -5.78
C ASP A 14 -50.40 -4.36 -5.03
N PRO A 15 -49.49 -3.39 -5.20
CA PRO A 15 -48.11 -3.48 -4.69
C PRO A 15 -47.99 -3.33 -3.17
N ARG A 16 -49.11 -3.26 -2.43
CA ARG A 16 -49.12 -2.98 -0.99
C ARG A 16 -49.41 -4.18 -0.10
N LYS A 17 -49.60 -5.38 -0.67
CA LYS A 17 -50.03 -6.56 0.09
C LYS A 17 -49.23 -7.81 -0.23
N ALA A 18 -47.93 -7.78 0.02
CA ALA A 18 -47.17 -9.00 0.30
C ALA A 18 -45.79 -8.62 0.83
N LEU A 19 -45.65 -8.54 2.15
CA LEU A 19 -44.43 -9.00 2.82
C LEU A 19 -44.83 -9.41 4.24
N PRO A 20 -44.90 -10.72 4.53
CA PRO A 20 -45.17 -11.20 5.88
C PRO A 20 -44.00 -10.84 6.80
N LEU A 21 -44.35 -10.23 7.92
CA LEU A 21 -43.62 -10.26 9.19
C LEU A 21 -43.02 -11.65 9.41
N GLY A 22 -41.71 -11.74 9.59
CA GLY A 22 -41.10 -13.00 10.02
C GLY A 22 -39.60 -13.16 9.79
N TRP A 23 -38.94 -12.25 9.08
CA TRP A 23 -37.49 -12.19 9.11
C TRP A 23 -37.07 -11.28 10.27
N GLN A 24 -37.00 -11.86 11.47
CA GLN A 24 -36.01 -11.45 12.45
C GLN A 24 -34.65 -11.82 11.86
N GLY A 25 -34.23 -11.06 10.82
CA GLY A 25 -32.84 -10.95 10.50
C GLY A 25 -32.20 -10.50 11.80
N THR A 26 -31.41 -11.38 12.40
CA THR A 26 -30.37 -10.96 13.30
C THR A 26 -29.73 -9.79 12.59
N ALA A 27 -30.02 -8.59 13.09
CA ALA A 27 -29.17 -7.46 12.88
C ALA A 27 -27.86 -7.95 13.47
N LEU A 28 -27.06 -8.59 12.62
CA LEU A 28 -25.62 -8.50 12.68
C LEU A 28 -25.45 -7.00 12.72
N SER A 29 -25.43 -6.46 13.95
CA SER A 29 -24.88 -5.18 14.25
C SER A 29 -23.57 -5.25 13.52
N ALA A 30 -23.56 -4.66 12.33
CA ALA A 30 -22.38 -4.19 11.68
C ALA A 30 -21.91 -3.17 12.70
N THR A 31 -21.19 -3.67 13.71
CA THR A 31 -20.17 -2.94 14.40
C THR A 31 -19.35 -2.45 13.23
N MET A 32 -19.69 -1.25 12.76
CA MET A 32 -18.74 -0.36 12.15
C MET A 32 -17.66 -0.34 13.20
N VAL A 33 -16.72 -1.27 13.06
CA VAL A 33 -15.37 -1.11 13.55
C VAL A 33 -14.98 0.13 12.81
N THR A 34 -15.25 1.27 13.45
CA THR A 34 -14.61 2.53 13.14
C THR A 34 -13.17 2.09 12.97
N VAL A 35 -12.65 2.19 11.75
CA VAL A 35 -11.24 1.97 11.45
C VAL A 35 -10.52 3.16 12.09
N GLY A 36 -10.73 3.32 13.39
CA GLY A 36 -10.19 4.34 14.23
C GLY A 36 -8.75 3.94 14.36
N SER A 37 -7.91 4.70 13.67
CA SER A 37 -6.48 4.81 13.89
C SER A 37 -5.90 3.51 14.46
N VAL A 38 -5.82 2.46 13.64
CA VAL A 38 -5.03 1.29 14.02
C VAL A 38 -3.62 1.83 14.16
N GLY A 39 -3.25 2.13 15.41
CA GLY A 39 -2.01 2.80 15.73
C GLY A 39 -0.88 2.04 15.07
N LEU A 40 -0.06 2.73 14.30
CA LEU A 40 1.17 2.16 13.81
C LEU A 40 2.13 2.07 14.99
N THR A 41 2.17 0.90 15.62
CA THR A 41 2.77 0.72 16.95
C THR A 41 4.23 0.30 16.92
N PHE A 42 4.96 0.43 15.81
CA PHE A 42 6.37 0.03 15.78
C PHE A 42 7.20 0.78 16.85
N PRO A 43 8.05 0.10 17.64
CA PRO A 43 8.48 -1.31 17.52
C PRO A 43 7.58 -2.34 18.20
N ALA A 44 6.53 -1.93 18.91
CA ALA A 44 5.63 -2.87 19.57
C ALA A 44 4.94 -3.77 18.53
N LEU A 45 5.01 -5.07 18.80
CA LEU A 45 4.44 -6.10 17.94
C LEU A 45 2.92 -5.93 17.83
N PRO A 46 2.34 -6.09 16.64
CA PRO A 46 0.89 -6.13 16.48
C PRO A 46 0.29 -7.33 17.24
N PRO A 47 -0.93 -7.20 17.78
CA PRO A 47 -1.52 -8.21 18.66
C PRO A 47 -1.92 -9.48 17.90
N PHE A 48 -1.70 -10.64 18.53
CA PHE A 48 -2.06 -11.97 18.03
C PHE A 48 -3.40 -12.44 18.63
N PRO A 49 -4.31 -13.07 17.86
CA PRO A 49 -4.15 -13.54 16.48
C PRO A 49 -4.26 -12.42 15.42
N PRO A 50 -3.62 -12.58 14.25
CA PRO A 50 -3.73 -11.62 13.16
C PRO A 50 -5.18 -11.55 12.65
N THR A 51 -5.68 -10.34 12.45
CA THR A 51 -6.99 -10.10 11.85
C THR A 51 -6.87 -9.19 10.64
N TRP A 52 -7.84 -9.27 9.73
CA TRP A 52 -7.83 -8.45 8.51
C TRP A 52 -7.91 -6.94 8.80
N ALA A 53 -8.54 -6.56 9.92
CA ALA A 53 -8.58 -5.19 10.40
C ALA A 53 -7.20 -4.65 10.79
N LEU A 54 -6.30 -5.52 11.26
CA LEU A 54 -4.95 -5.17 11.73
C LEU A 54 -3.88 -5.28 10.64
N ARG A 55 -4.24 -5.65 9.40
CA ARG A 55 -3.27 -5.88 8.31
C ARG A 55 -2.29 -4.72 8.09
N ALA A 56 -2.75 -3.48 8.24
CA ALA A 56 -1.91 -2.30 8.09
C ALA A 56 -0.78 -2.24 9.13
N ALA A 57 -1.05 -2.64 10.38
CA ALA A 57 -0.04 -2.70 11.43
C ALA A 57 1.01 -3.79 11.15
N TYR A 58 0.58 -4.96 10.69
CA TYR A 58 1.49 -6.04 10.28
C TYR A 58 2.35 -5.65 9.07
N LEU A 59 1.74 -5.06 8.04
CA LEU A 59 2.45 -4.56 6.87
C LEU A 59 3.45 -3.48 7.25
N HIS A 60 3.06 -2.54 8.12
CA HIS A 60 3.94 -1.50 8.61
C HIS A 60 5.13 -2.06 9.38
N TRP A 61 4.87 -2.98 10.31
CA TRP A 61 5.91 -3.61 11.11
C TRP A 61 6.90 -4.38 10.22
N TRP A 62 6.37 -5.17 9.28
CA TRP A 62 7.18 -5.92 8.32
C TRP A 62 8.01 -5.01 7.41
N LEU A 63 7.40 -3.95 6.83
CA LEU A 63 8.11 -2.99 5.98
C LEU A 63 9.18 -2.24 6.77
N CYS A 64 8.90 -1.79 8.00
CA CYS A 64 9.90 -1.17 8.86
C CYS A 64 11.08 -2.11 9.06
N ALA A 65 10.87 -3.32 9.59
CA ALA A 65 11.92 -4.27 9.89
C ALA A 65 12.71 -4.70 8.62
N PHE A 66 11.99 -5.02 7.56
CA PHE A 66 12.60 -5.51 6.33
C PHE A 66 13.35 -4.41 5.58
N MET A 67 12.72 -3.25 5.34
CA MET A 67 13.33 -2.19 4.53
C MET A 67 14.49 -1.50 5.27
N THR A 68 14.42 -1.32 6.59
CA THR A 68 15.61 -0.84 7.32
C THR A 68 16.71 -1.89 7.35
N GLY A 69 16.43 -3.14 7.69
CA GLY A 69 17.47 -4.17 7.81
C GLY A 69 18.11 -4.51 6.47
N VAL A 70 17.32 -4.87 5.47
CA VAL A 70 17.82 -5.23 4.14
C VAL A 70 18.36 -4.01 3.40
N GLY A 71 17.74 -2.84 3.55
CA GLY A 71 18.25 -1.58 3.01
C GLY A 71 19.62 -1.24 3.57
N ALA A 72 19.81 -1.35 4.89
CA ALA A 72 21.12 -1.13 5.53
C ALA A 72 22.18 -2.10 5.02
N LEU A 73 21.85 -3.41 4.90
CA LEU A 73 22.78 -4.41 4.36
C LEU A 73 23.15 -4.11 2.90
N LYS A 74 22.18 -3.70 2.08
CA LYS A 74 22.43 -3.26 0.70
C LYS A 74 23.33 -2.02 0.66
N ALA A 75 23.04 -1.01 1.48
CA ALA A 75 23.81 0.24 1.54
C ALA A 75 25.25 0.01 2.03
N ALA A 76 25.45 -0.94 2.95
CA ALA A 76 26.78 -1.33 3.44
C ALA A 76 27.59 -2.17 2.44
N GLY A 77 27.08 -2.42 1.23
CA GLY A 77 27.82 -3.10 0.17
C GLY A 77 27.87 -4.63 0.27
N PHE A 78 27.10 -5.24 1.19
CA PHE A 78 27.01 -6.71 1.26
C PHE A 78 26.36 -7.33 0.01
N LEU A 79 25.70 -6.52 -0.84
CA LEU A 79 25.16 -6.92 -2.13
C LEU A 79 26.00 -6.30 -3.26
N ARG A 80 26.62 -7.17 -4.08
CA ARG A 80 27.70 -6.89 -5.06
C ARG A 80 27.39 -5.93 -6.22
N HIS A 81 26.31 -5.15 -6.20
CA HIS A 81 25.92 -4.29 -7.32
C HIS A 81 25.67 -2.85 -6.88
N ASP A 82 26.34 -1.88 -7.51
CA ASP A 82 26.26 -0.45 -7.17
C ASP A 82 24.83 0.10 -7.22
N LEU A 83 24.06 -0.28 -8.24
CA LEU A 83 22.62 0.04 -8.33
C LEU A 83 21.83 -0.50 -7.13
N SER A 84 22.20 -1.68 -6.62
CA SER A 84 21.58 -2.26 -5.43
C SER A 84 21.99 -1.51 -4.16
N GLN A 85 23.17 -0.89 -4.12
CA GLN A 85 23.62 -0.07 -2.99
C GLN A 85 22.86 1.25 -2.96
N ILE A 86 22.72 1.93 -4.11
CA ILE A 86 21.93 3.16 -4.23
C ILE A 86 20.48 2.91 -3.84
N ALA A 87 19.86 1.86 -4.39
CA ALA A 87 18.50 1.49 -4.01
C ALA A 87 18.40 1.10 -2.53
N GLY A 88 19.40 0.40 -2.00
CA GLY A 88 19.50 0.06 -0.58
C GLY A 88 19.55 1.28 0.33
N LEU A 89 20.30 2.31 -0.06
CA LEU A 89 20.35 3.57 0.65
C LEU A 89 18.98 4.26 0.67
N MET A 90 18.27 4.27 -0.46
CA MET A 90 16.91 4.82 -0.53
C MET A 90 15.92 4.02 0.34
N GLU A 91 15.98 2.69 0.29
CA GLU A 91 15.16 1.81 1.14
C GLU A 91 15.46 2.02 2.63
N PHE A 92 16.73 2.18 2.99
CA PHE A 92 17.17 2.44 4.36
C PHE A 92 16.67 3.80 4.86
N LEU A 93 16.92 4.88 4.09
CA LEU A 93 16.44 6.21 4.43
C LEU A 93 14.92 6.26 4.53
N GLY A 94 14.23 5.65 3.56
CA GLY A 94 12.79 5.50 3.59
C GLY A 94 12.33 4.77 4.85
N GLY A 95 12.93 3.61 5.16
CA GLY A 95 12.67 2.85 6.37
C GLY A 95 12.90 3.64 7.65
N CYS A 96 13.99 4.41 7.75
CA CYS A 96 14.28 5.26 8.90
C CYS A 96 13.23 6.36 9.07
N VAL A 97 12.90 7.09 7.99
CA VAL A 97 11.88 8.16 7.98
C VAL A 97 10.49 7.60 8.29
N PHE A 98 10.24 6.35 7.90
CA PHE A 98 8.99 5.62 8.11
C PHE A 98 8.79 5.12 9.54
N LEU A 99 9.83 5.14 10.39
CA LEU A 99 9.73 4.75 11.78
C LEU A 99 8.79 5.71 12.54
N PRO A 100 7.68 5.22 13.10
CA PRO A 100 6.65 6.05 13.73
C PRO A 100 7.14 6.72 15.02
N ARG A 101 8.32 6.32 15.52
CA ARG A 101 8.94 6.83 16.74
C ARG A 101 10.11 7.77 16.48
N TRP A 102 10.34 8.20 15.24
CA TRP A 102 11.29 9.29 15.02
C TRP A 102 10.64 10.64 15.36
N LYS A 103 10.26 10.78 16.65
CA LYS A 103 9.57 11.95 17.20
C LYS A 103 10.33 13.24 16.89
N TRP A 104 11.66 13.16 16.84
CA TRP A 104 12.51 14.26 16.43
C TRP A 104 12.23 14.71 14.99
N LEU A 105 12.26 13.79 14.02
CA LEU A 105 11.96 14.10 12.63
C LEU A 105 10.51 14.59 12.45
N ALA A 106 9.56 13.91 13.10
CA ALA A 106 8.16 14.32 13.07
C ALA A 106 7.95 15.73 13.68
N ALA A 107 8.68 16.09 14.73
CA ALA A 107 8.62 17.44 15.31
C ALA A 107 9.15 18.51 14.34
N GLN A 108 10.21 18.20 13.58
CA GLN A 108 10.76 19.11 12.56
C GLN A 108 9.80 19.35 11.39
N LEU A 109 8.94 18.38 11.09
CA LEU A 109 7.93 18.46 10.01
C LEU A 109 6.63 19.19 10.42
N GLY A 110 6.53 19.68 11.67
CA GLY A 110 5.40 20.49 12.13
C GLY A 110 4.16 19.70 12.53
N LYS A 111 2.98 20.34 12.46
CA LYS A 111 1.71 19.80 13.01
C LYS A 111 1.25 18.49 12.34
N SER A 112 1.56 18.29 11.07
CA SER A 112 1.27 17.06 10.32
C SER A 112 2.46 16.09 10.26
N GLY A 113 3.51 16.35 11.04
CA GLY A 113 4.80 15.72 10.88
C GLY A 113 4.81 14.19 10.90
N PRO A 114 4.11 13.49 11.81
CA PRO A 114 4.02 12.03 11.79
C PRO A 114 3.44 11.48 10.49
N GLU A 115 2.45 12.17 9.93
CA GLU A 115 1.78 11.75 8.71
C GLU A 115 2.63 12.03 7.47
N THR A 116 3.26 13.21 7.45
CA THR A 116 4.21 13.58 6.40
C THR A 116 5.43 12.65 6.41
N SER A 117 5.97 12.27 7.58
CA SER A 117 7.08 11.31 7.66
C SER A 117 6.66 9.94 7.14
N PHE A 118 5.45 9.48 7.46
CA PHE A 118 4.93 8.23 6.93
C PHE A 118 4.85 8.24 5.39
N GLN A 119 4.31 9.31 4.81
CA GLN A 119 4.21 9.48 3.35
C GLN A 119 5.58 9.57 2.68
N LEU A 120 6.49 10.37 3.23
CA LEU A 120 7.85 10.49 2.71
C LEU A 120 8.57 9.13 2.77
N GLY A 121 8.49 8.43 3.90
CA GLY A 121 9.10 7.11 4.07
C GLY A 121 8.59 6.09 3.05
N THR A 122 7.28 6.05 2.83
CA THR A 122 6.67 5.19 1.79
C THR A 122 7.09 5.59 0.38
N TRP A 123 7.17 6.88 0.06
CA TRP A 123 7.63 7.34 -1.26
C TRP A 123 9.11 7.00 -1.52
N PHE A 124 9.99 7.18 -0.53
CA PHE A 124 11.40 6.79 -0.64
C PHE A 124 11.54 5.28 -0.85
N ILE A 125 10.78 4.48 -0.10
CA ILE A 125 10.73 3.02 -0.27
C ILE A 125 10.29 2.67 -1.70
N LEU A 126 9.18 3.24 -2.17
CA LEU A 126 8.64 2.95 -3.51
C LEU A 126 9.57 3.40 -4.63
N ALA A 127 10.25 4.53 -4.48
CA ALA A 127 11.25 4.99 -5.43
C ALA A 127 12.47 4.06 -5.46
N GLY A 128 12.99 3.65 -4.31
CA GLY A 128 14.08 2.66 -4.22
C GLY A 128 13.71 1.32 -4.85
N LEU A 129 12.49 0.83 -4.59
CA LEU A 129 11.95 -0.37 -5.23
C LEU A 129 11.81 -0.20 -6.75
N GLY A 130 11.35 0.97 -7.21
CA GLY A 130 11.27 1.33 -8.63
C GLY A 130 12.62 1.20 -9.34
N VAL A 131 13.70 1.67 -8.70
CA VAL A 131 15.08 1.51 -9.20
C VAL A 131 15.43 0.03 -9.33
N ILE A 132 15.14 -0.80 -8.32
CA ILE A 132 15.45 -2.23 -8.36
C ILE A 132 14.68 -2.95 -9.48
N VAL A 133 13.39 -2.67 -9.59
CA VAL A 133 12.48 -3.30 -10.57
C VAL A 133 12.89 -2.94 -12.00
N SER A 134 13.51 -1.79 -12.23
CA SER A 134 14.06 -1.40 -13.54
C SER A 134 15.22 -2.29 -14.01
N THR A 135 15.86 -3.03 -13.11
CA THR A 135 17.02 -3.85 -13.46
C THR A 135 16.56 -5.19 -14.04
N TYR A 136 17.00 -5.52 -15.26
CA TYR A 136 16.58 -6.74 -15.96
C TYR A 136 16.85 -8.02 -15.14
N LYS A 137 17.96 -8.04 -14.40
CA LYS A 137 18.39 -9.18 -13.58
C LYS A 137 17.63 -9.35 -12.27
N ARG A 138 16.83 -8.37 -11.82
CA ARG A 138 16.19 -8.39 -10.49
C ARG A 138 14.69 -8.15 -10.52
N LYS A 139 14.00 -8.68 -11.52
CA LYS A 139 12.53 -8.85 -11.52
C LYS A 139 12.11 -9.96 -10.54
N SER A 140 12.55 -9.86 -9.28
CA SER A 140 12.17 -10.82 -8.25
C SER A 140 10.71 -10.62 -7.87
N PRO A 141 9.90 -11.68 -7.77
CA PRO A 141 8.54 -11.61 -7.23
C PRO A 141 8.50 -10.95 -5.84
N VAL A 142 9.59 -11.06 -5.08
CA VAL A 142 9.73 -10.45 -3.75
C VAL A 142 9.76 -8.92 -3.83
N CYS A 143 10.39 -8.34 -4.84
CA CYS A 143 10.42 -6.87 -4.99
C CYS A 143 9.04 -6.32 -5.37
N TRP A 144 8.32 -7.05 -6.22
CA TRP A 144 6.95 -6.68 -6.56
C TRP A 144 5.99 -6.83 -5.38
N SER A 145 6.14 -7.85 -4.54
CA SER A 145 5.33 -7.96 -3.33
C SER A 145 5.61 -6.81 -2.35
N GLN A 146 6.85 -6.33 -2.24
CA GLN A 146 7.18 -5.13 -1.45
C GLN A 146 6.48 -3.87 -1.97
N VAL A 147 6.46 -3.67 -3.29
CA VAL A 147 5.73 -2.56 -3.92
C VAL A 147 4.24 -2.64 -3.58
N LEU A 148 3.62 -3.81 -3.81
CA LEU A 148 2.20 -4.02 -3.56
C LEU A 148 1.83 -3.84 -2.08
N CYS A 149 2.64 -4.40 -1.17
CA CYS A 149 2.46 -4.23 0.28
C CYS A 149 2.55 -2.75 0.70
N THR A 150 3.49 -1.99 0.13
CA THR A 150 3.66 -0.57 0.44
C THR A 150 2.50 0.26 -0.11
N LEU A 151 2.01 -0.05 -1.31
CA LEU A 151 0.83 0.58 -1.89
C LEU A 151 -0.46 0.23 -1.13
N GLU A 152 -0.64 -1.02 -0.69
CA GLU A 152 -1.78 -1.41 0.15
C GLU A 152 -1.75 -0.69 1.49
N LEU A 153 -0.56 -0.51 2.07
CA LEU A 153 -0.40 0.24 3.31
C LEU A 153 -0.74 1.73 3.14
N LEU A 154 -0.30 2.35 2.03
CA LEU A 154 -0.73 3.71 1.65
C LEU A 154 -2.25 3.79 1.46
N ARG A 155 -2.83 2.83 0.74
CA ARG A 155 -4.28 2.75 0.50
C ARG A 155 -5.05 2.62 1.80
N ALA A 156 -4.58 1.77 2.71
CA ALA A 156 -5.24 1.49 3.98
C ALA A 156 -5.27 2.72 4.90
N ARG A 157 -4.24 3.58 4.84
CA ARG A 157 -4.12 4.77 5.70
C ARG A 157 -4.68 6.05 5.08
N HIS A 158 -4.49 6.24 3.77
CA HIS A 158 -4.78 7.50 3.08
C HIS A 158 -5.79 7.38 1.93
N GLY A 159 -6.29 6.17 1.64
CA GLY A 159 -7.20 5.92 0.55
C GLY A 159 -6.54 5.88 -0.83
N ALA A 160 -7.37 5.83 -1.88
CA ALA A 160 -6.92 5.56 -3.25
C ALA A 160 -6.05 6.67 -3.87
N ALA A 161 -6.28 7.93 -3.51
CA ALA A 161 -5.52 9.06 -4.07
C ALA A 161 -4.02 8.98 -3.72
N ALA A 162 -3.68 8.54 -2.50
CA ALA A 162 -2.29 8.37 -2.08
C ALA A 162 -1.59 7.22 -2.82
N VAL A 163 -2.34 6.20 -3.25
CA VAL A 163 -1.81 5.12 -4.10
C VAL A 163 -1.33 5.70 -5.43
N GLY A 164 -2.07 6.65 -6.01
CA GLY A 164 -1.67 7.33 -7.25
C GLY A 164 -0.28 7.99 -7.12
N LEU A 165 -0.05 8.73 -6.03
CA LEU A 165 1.27 9.32 -5.74
C LEU A 165 2.35 8.26 -5.51
N GLY A 166 2.00 7.16 -4.84
CA GLY A 166 2.88 6.01 -4.69
C GLY A 166 3.30 5.39 -6.03
N VAL A 167 2.36 5.24 -6.97
CA VAL A 167 2.64 4.74 -8.33
C VAL A 167 3.57 5.70 -9.08
N VAL A 168 3.37 7.01 -8.94
CA VAL A 168 4.28 8.02 -9.50
C VAL A 168 5.69 7.87 -8.92
N ALA A 169 5.83 7.64 -7.62
CA ALA A 169 7.13 7.41 -6.98
C ALA A 169 7.83 6.15 -7.52
N VAL A 170 7.10 5.05 -7.72
CA VAL A 170 7.63 3.84 -8.37
C VAL A 170 8.10 4.15 -9.79
N ALA A 171 7.27 4.83 -10.59
CA ALA A 171 7.60 5.19 -11.96
C ALA A 171 8.85 6.09 -12.04
N ALA A 172 8.96 7.08 -11.15
CA ALA A 172 10.14 7.94 -11.05
C ALA A 172 11.40 7.14 -10.69
N GLY A 173 11.30 6.23 -9.72
CA GLY A 173 12.38 5.31 -9.38
C GLY A 173 12.79 4.42 -10.55
N THR A 174 11.82 3.89 -11.29
CA THR A 174 12.08 3.08 -12.48
C THR A 174 12.78 3.87 -13.57
N ALA A 175 12.32 5.10 -13.87
CA ALA A 175 12.97 5.98 -14.82
C ALA A 175 14.42 6.31 -14.42
N ALA A 176 14.65 6.63 -13.14
CA ALA A 176 16.00 6.87 -12.61
C ALA A 176 16.90 5.62 -12.74
N GLY A 177 16.37 4.44 -12.43
CA GLY A 177 17.11 3.19 -12.55
C GLY A 177 17.45 2.82 -14.01
N LEU A 178 16.56 3.13 -14.96
CA LEU A 178 16.85 2.99 -16.40
C LEU A 178 17.92 3.98 -16.86
N LEU A 179 17.83 5.24 -16.41
CA LEU A 179 18.82 6.27 -16.73
C LEU A 179 20.22 5.92 -16.23
N LEU A 180 20.34 5.45 -14.97
CA LEU A 180 21.61 5.02 -14.41
C LEU A 180 22.21 3.82 -15.16
N GLN A 181 21.37 2.87 -15.57
CA GLN A 181 21.80 1.75 -16.42
C GLN A 181 22.30 2.23 -17.78
N TRP A 182 21.61 3.20 -18.40
CA TRP A 182 22.01 3.79 -19.69
C TRP A 182 23.37 4.48 -19.60
N LEU A 183 23.58 5.32 -18.58
CA LEU A 183 24.88 5.99 -18.34
C LEU A 183 26.02 4.98 -18.13
N SER A 184 25.76 3.93 -17.34
CA SER A 184 26.77 2.88 -17.05
C SER A 184 27.20 2.07 -18.29
N VAL A 185 26.37 2.02 -19.34
CA VAL A 185 26.72 1.37 -20.61
C VAL A 185 27.63 2.26 -21.45
N HIS A 186 27.48 3.58 -21.37
CA HIS A 186 28.25 4.53 -22.17
C HIS A 186 29.59 4.95 -21.55
N ASP A 187 29.77 4.77 -20.24
CA ASP A 187 31.03 5.08 -19.56
C ASP A 187 32.13 4.02 -19.71
N LYS A 188 31.87 2.91 -20.41
CA LYS A 188 32.91 1.89 -20.65
C LYS A 188 33.84 2.39 -21.77
N PRO A 189 35.14 2.65 -21.50
CA PRO A 189 36.09 2.96 -22.56
C PRO A 189 36.17 1.79 -23.55
N ALA A 190 36.18 2.12 -24.85
CA ALA A 190 36.25 1.18 -25.95
C ALA A 190 37.52 0.32 -25.90
#